data_AF-A0A7V9L2X3-F1
#
_entry.id   AF-A0A7V9L2X3-F1
#
_cell.length_a   1.000
_cell.length_b   1.000
_cell.length_c   1.000
_cell.angle_alpha   90.00
_cell.angle_beta   90.00
_cell.angle_gamma   90.00
#
_symmetry.space_group_name_H-M   'P 1'
#
loop_
_entity.id
_entity.type
_entity.pdbx_description
1 polymer ?
#
loop_
_entity_poly.entity_id
_entity_poly.type
_entity_poly.pdbx_seq_one_letter_code
_entity_poly.pdbx_strand_id
1 'polypeptide(L)'
;MLAFAVVLSMVHLEADVPVAGGDFVDVPFEVPVGTREIRIAHDDNDDNVILDWGVWQTSLGPEGFRGWGGGNLEDAIIGVEQSSRSYLPGEITPGTWFVVVGKAKLGPAGGRYSIDVICDDTATLAPKPQAEFSPVVLATERRWYKGDFHVHSEESGDASATFAEIATLAADRGLDFVNLSDHNTSSHLALAAALQPGFSVLLLRGAEITTYAGHGNAVGLPSYVDHRIGYQGRTITNVLDDVAAQGALFIVNHPTLELGEACIGCAWGHDPTPWEKVAGLELITGKWELVEPLFTPPAIEMWDQLHDDGFRLGAIGGSDDHRAGMGTGLADTPLGSPTTLVLADELSEAAIMDGIRKGRTIVQLRGPDDPFVDVHVRTSDGGLAEIGDDIDGVATMTMPVTITGGTGNFVQLWRDGRLLEEIEITSDPFTHTYEDVPGAADRRYRLELITDAGNRIVVTSHFFVRGVAAEGGCCSTASGSAATFALPLLVLGILLRRRRYILSRMRSASSFLSG
;
A
#
# COMPACT_ATOMS: atom_id res chain seq x y z
N MET A 1 35.73 33.25 17.00
CA MET A 1 35.11 32.97 18.32
C MET A 1 34.20 31.77 18.09
N LEU A 2 34.51 30.60 18.65
CA LEU A 2 33.51 29.54 18.74
C LEU A 2 32.47 30.05 19.73
N ALA A 3 31.27 30.37 19.27
CA ALA A 3 30.12 30.54 20.15
C ALA A 3 29.85 29.16 20.75
N PHE A 4 29.98 29.02 22.06
CA PHE A 4 29.53 27.82 22.76
C PHE A 4 28.01 27.91 22.84
N ALA A 5 27.30 26.85 22.43
CA ALA A 5 25.87 26.74 22.62
C ALA A 5 25.54 26.91 24.12
N VAL A 6 24.55 27.73 24.42
CA VAL A 6 24.05 27.93 25.78
C VAL A 6 22.80 27.07 25.96
N VAL A 7 22.90 26.10 26.86
CA VAL A 7 21.73 25.36 27.35
C VAL A 7 20.85 26.33 28.13
N LEU A 8 19.66 26.60 27.61
CA LEU A 8 18.68 27.49 28.23
C LEU A 8 17.87 26.78 29.32
N SER A 9 17.58 25.50 29.11
CA SER A 9 16.94 24.64 30.10
C SER A 9 17.26 23.17 29.85
N MET A 10 17.23 22.39 30.92
CA MET A 10 17.27 20.94 30.90
C MET A 10 16.27 20.42 31.92
N VAL A 11 15.42 19.49 31.53
CA VAL A 11 14.46 18.82 32.41
C VAL A 11 14.49 17.32 32.17
N HIS A 12 14.46 16.56 33.26
CA HIS A 12 14.32 15.11 33.26
C HIS A 12 12.89 14.76 33.67
N LEU A 13 12.23 13.90 32.90
CA LEU A 13 10.83 13.50 33.07
C LEU A 13 10.72 11.98 32.98
N GLU A 14 10.14 11.37 34.00
CA GLU A 14 9.89 9.93 34.04
C GLU A 14 8.54 9.65 34.70
N ALA A 15 7.81 8.66 34.17
CA ALA A 15 6.58 8.17 34.79
C ALA A 15 6.23 6.76 34.31
N ASP A 16 5.42 6.07 35.11
CA ASP A 16 4.83 4.79 34.71
C ASP A 16 3.76 5.01 33.61
N VAL A 17 3.74 4.11 32.64
CA VAL A 17 2.79 4.07 31.52
C VAL A 17 1.81 2.92 31.77
N PRO A 18 0.60 3.19 32.30
CA PRO A 18 -0.34 2.12 32.64
C PRO A 18 -0.97 1.51 31.38
N VAL A 19 -1.29 0.21 31.48
CA VAL A 19 -2.08 -0.52 30.45
C VAL A 19 -3.46 0.12 30.27
N ALA A 20 -4.07 0.59 31.37
CA ALA A 20 -5.37 1.23 31.31
C ALA A 20 -5.30 2.65 30.71
N GLY A 21 -6.42 3.10 30.15
CA GLY A 21 -6.56 4.42 29.52
C GLY A 21 -6.51 4.35 28.00
N GLY A 22 -6.32 5.50 27.36
CA GLY A 22 -6.07 5.56 25.91
C GLY A 22 -4.62 5.24 25.57
N ASP A 23 -4.35 5.21 24.28
CA ASP A 23 -3.06 4.76 23.73
C ASP A 23 -1.96 5.84 23.72
N PHE A 24 -2.30 7.07 24.11
CA PHE A 24 -1.39 8.22 24.07
C PHE A 24 -1.35 8.95 25.41
N VAL A 25 -0.15 9.34 25.83
CA VAL A 25 0.11 10.09 27.08
C VAL A 25 0.83 11.39 26.76
N ASP A 26 0.24 12.52 27.16
CA ASP A 26 0.85 13.84 26.99
C ASP A 26 1.80 14.16 28.15
N VAL A 27 3.03 14.53 27.82
CA VAL A 27 4.09 14.89 28.75
C VAL A 27 4.50 16.35 28.49
N PRO A 28 3.96 17.32 29.26
CA PRO A 28 4.25 18.73 29.03
C PRO A 28 5.67 19.12 29.47
N PHE A 29 6.31 20.01 28.72
CA PHE A 29 7.56 20.66 29.09
C PHE A 29 7.58 22.12 28.64
N GLU A 30 8.39 22.94 29.30
CA GLU A 30 8.49 24.38 29.02
C GLU A 30 9.66 24.67 28.07
N VAL A 31 9.38 25.41 26.99
CA VAL A 31 10.37 25.91 26.04
C VAL A 31 10.68 27.38 26.36
N PRO A 32 11.91 27.73 26.78
CA PRO A 32 12.29 29.11 27.07
C PRO A 32 12.31 30.03 25.85
N VAL A 33 12.30 31.33 26.11
CA VAL A 33 12.57 32.35 25.08
C VAL A 33 14.00 32.19 24.57
N GLY A 34 14.17 32.18 23.25
CA GLY A 34 15.48 32.12 22.60
C GLY A 34 15.92 30.72 22.18
N THR A 35 15.13 29.68 22.48
CA THR A 35 15.41 28.32 22.03
C THR A 35 15.47 28.26 20.50
N ARG A 36 16.55 27.67 19.98
CA ARG A 36 16.77 27.39 18.56
C ARG A 36 16.85 25.90 18.25
N GLU A 37 17.00 25.07 19.28
CA GLU A 37 16.98 23.62 19.17
C GLU A 37 16.40 22.99 20.44
N ILE A 38 15.59 21.95 20.26
CA ILE A 38 15.09 21.10 21.34
C ILE A 38 15.64 19.70 21.07
N ARG A 39 16.38 19.14 22.04
CA ARG A 39 16.80 17.74 22.02
C ARG A 39 15.98 16.96 23.04
N ILE A 40 15.48 15.80 22.62
CA ILE A 40 14.69 14.89 23.46
C ILE A 40 15.37 13.53 23.38
N ALA A 41 16.14 13.20 24.41
CA ALA A 41 16.64 11.84 24.59
C ALA A 41 15.56 11.02 25.29
N HIS A 42 15.27 9.83 24.78
CA HIS A 42 14.14 9.02 25.21
C HIS A 42 14.54 7.56 25.43
N ASP A 43 13.92 6.92 26.41
CA ASP A 43 14.17 5.52 26.78
C ASP A 43 12.88 4.86 27.28
N ASP A 44 12.60 3.66 26.75
CA ASP A 44 11.45 2.80 27.09
C ASP A 44 11.65 2.09 28.45
N ASN A 45 12.86 2.15 29.02
CA ASN A 45 13.33 1.51 30.26
C ASN A 45 13.17 -0.02 30.34
N ASP A 46 12.66 -0.68 29.30
CA ASP A 46 12.46 -2.13 29.22
C ASP A 46 12.48 -2.59 27.76
N ASP A 47 13.37 -3.54 27.42
CA ASP A 47 13.51 -4.09 26.07
C ASP A 47 12.24 -4.79 25.54
N ASN A 48 11.24 -5.05 26.38
CA ASN A 48 9.96 -5.65 26.00
C ASN A 48 8.82 -4.65 25.86
N VAL A 49 9.07 -3.38 26.18
CA VAL A 49 8.17 -2.25 25.98
C VAL A 49 8.61 -1.55 24.70
N ILE A 50 7.65 -1.07 23.93
CA ILE A 50 7.90 -0.23 22.76
C ILE A 50 7.02 1.00 22.93
N LEU A 51 7.67 2.16 23.08
CA LEU A 51 6.98 3.45 23.09
C LEU A 51 7.32 4.24 21.82
N ASP A 52 6.33 4.99 21.35
CA ASP A 52 6.52 5.93 20.26
C ASP A 52 6.66 7.35 20.79
N TRP A 53 7.43 8.18 20.08
CA TRP A 53 7.81 9.51 20.54
C TRP A 53 7.29 10.59 19.59
N GLY A 54 6.15 11.15 19.94
CA GLY A 54 5.57 12.30 19.26
C GLY A 54 6.02 13.63 19.87
N VAL A 55 6.12 14.69 19.07
CA VAL A 55 6.35 16.05 19.62
C VAL A 55 5.38 17.05 19.02
N TRP A 56 4.74 17.83 19.90
CA TRP A 56 3.80 18.88 19.56
C TRP A 56 4.13 20.20 20.25
N GLN A 57 4.08 21.28 19.49
CA GLN A 57 4.27 22.64 19.97
C GLN A 57 3.05 23.23 20.69
N THR A 58 1.87 22.68 20.43
CA THR A 58 0.65 23.05 21.13
C THR A 58 -0.15 21.79 21.46
N SER A 59 -1.03 21.86 22.44
CA SER A 59 -1.72 20.67 22.95
C SER A 59 -2.72 20.02 21.97
N LEU A 60 -3.01 20.60 20.80
CA LEU A 60 -4.16 20.18 19.98
C LEU A 60 -3.91 20.23 18.46
N GLY A 61 -4.32 19.16 17.78
CA GLY A 61 -4.47 19.10 16.32
C GLY A 61 -3.17 18.97 15.51
N PRO A 62 -3.28 18.92 14.17
CA PRO A 62 -2.12 18.81 13.29
C PRO A 62 -1.25 20.07 13.24
N GLU A 63 -1.80 21.25 13.59
CA GLU A 63 -1.12 22.54 13.50
C GLU A 63 0.09 22.68 14.45
N GLY A 64 0.14 21.87 15.50
CA GLY A 64 1.26 21.81 16.44
C GLY A 64 2.28 20.71 16.15
N PHE A 65 2.06 19.86 15.15
CA PHE A 65 2.88 18.68 14.91
C PHE A 65 4.33 19.04 14.58
N ARG A 66 5.27 18.37 15.26
CA ARG A 66 6.72 18.54 15.03
C ARG A 66 7.43 17.23 14.70
N GLY A 67 6.76 16.10 14.77
CA GLY A 67 7.30 14.82 14.35
C GLY A 67 6.78 13.66 15.18
N TRP A 68 7.03 12.46 14.65
CA TRP A 68 6.70 11.19 15.27
C TRP A 68 7.84 10.21 14.99
N GLY A 69 8.63 9.88 16.01
CA GLY A 69 9.77 8.98 15.90
C GLY A 69 9.47 7.58 16.44
N GLY A 70 8.42 6.92 15.92
CA GLY A 70 8.17 5.51 16.23
C GLY A 70 9.27 4.64 15.64
N GLY A 71 9.90 3.80 16.46
CA GLY A 71 11.04 2.96 16.03
C GLY A 71 12.40 3.66 15.95
N ASN A 72 12.48 4.98 16.16
CA ASN A 72 13.77 5.68 16.27
C ASN A 72 14.50 5.23 17.55
N LEU A 73 15.82 5.05 17.45
CA LEU A 73 16.67 4.72 18.59
C LEU A 73 17.54 5.91 19.03
N GLU A 74 17.66 6.90 18.15
CA GLU A 74 18.41 8.13 18.38
C GLU A 74 17.54 9.26 18.94
N ASP A 75 18.16 10.19 19.67
CA ASP A 75 17.48 11.38 20.19
C ASP A 75 16.76 12.16 19.09
N ALA A 76 15.55 12.63 19.40
CA ALA A 76 14.88 13.62 18.57
C ALA A 76 15.57 14.97 18.72
N ILE A 77 15.97 15.58 17.60
CA ILE A 77 16.53 16.93 17.56
C ILE A 77 15.61 17.78 16.68
N ILE A 78 14.99 18.80 17.26
CA ILE A 78 14.08 19.71 16.56
C ILE A 78 14.71 21.09 16.52
N GLY A 79 15.16 21.52 15.35
CA GLY A 79 15.83 22.80 15.17
C GLY A 79 15.06 23.77 14.27
N VAL A 80 15.44 25.04 14.34
CA VAL A 80 14.85 26.10 13.52
C VAL A 80 15.12 25.98 12.02
N GLU A 81 16.22 25.32 11.64
CA GLU A 81 16.65 25.16 10.24
C GLU A 81 16.68 23.69 9.81
N GLN A 82 16.91 22.77 10.74
CA GLN A 82 17.01 21.33 10.50
C GLN A 82 16.60 20.56 11.75
N SER A 83 15.98 19.41 11.53
CA SER A 83 15.66 18.43 12.56
C SER A 83 16.28 17.07 12.24
N SER A 84 16.37 16.18 13.22
CA SER A 84 16.64 14.77 12.98
C SER A 84 15.52 14.14 12.15
N ARG A 85 15.79 12.95 11.59
CA ARG A 85 14.80 12.22 10.81
C ARG A 85 13.48 12.02 11.57
N SER A 86 12.38 11.94 10.84
CA SER A 86 11.01 11.81 11.37
C SER A 86 10.44 13.06 12.06
N TYR A 87 11.25 14.12 12.24
CA TYR A 87 10.86 15.39 12.82
C TYR A 87 11.01 16.55 11.84
N LEU A 88 10.18 17.57 12.01
CA LEU A 88 10.09 18.73 11.13
C LEU A 88 10.89 19.91 11.70
N PRO A 89 11.71 20.61 10.90
CA PRO A 89 12.29 21.87 11.32
C PRO A 89 11.25 23.00 11.26
N GLY A 90 11.55 24.11 11.93
CA GLY A 90 10.75 25.33 11.82
C GLY A 90 10.80 26.22 13.06
N GLU A 91 10.03 27.30 13.05
CA GLU A 91 10.00 28.24 14.17
C GLU A 91 9.67 27.56 15.50
N ILE A 92 10.55 27.75 16.49
CA ILE A 92 10.36 27.27 17.86
C ILE A 92 9.78 28.42 18.69
N THR A 93 8.48 28.34 19.03
CA THR A 93 7.88 29.35 19.89
C THR A 93 8.06 28.99 21.37
N PRO A 94 8.36 29.97 22.23
CA PRO A 94 8.40 29.76 23.67
C PRO A 94 7.02 29.37 24.24
N GLY A 95 7.00 28.61 25.32
CA GLY A 95 5.80 28.15 26.03
C GLY A 95 5.75 26.64 26.25
N THR A 96 4.58 26.14 26.63
CA THR A 96 4.38 24.71 26.90
C THR A 96 4.27 23.91 25.60
N TRP A 97 5.20 22.96 25.45
CA TRP A 97 5.19 21.93 24.41
C TRP A 97 4.90 20.57 25.02
N PHE A 98 4.68 19.56 24.19
CA PHE A 98 4.31 18.22 24.62
C PHE A 98 5.17 17.19 23.90
N VAL A 99 5.77 16.28 24.68
CA VAL A 99 6.11 14.95 24.18
C VAL A 99 4.85 14.10 24.30
N VAL A 100 4.48 13.40 23.24
CA VAL A 100 3.33 12.48 23.22
C VAL A 100 3.89 11.06 23.17
N VAL A 101 3.67 10.30 24.22
CA VAL A 101 4.13 8.90 24.32
C VAL A 101 3.03 8.00 23.78
N GLY A 102 3.30 7.31 22.67
CA GLY A 102 2.43 6.26 22.10
C GLY A 102 2.71 4.90 22.74
N LYS A 103 1.66 4.15 23.07
CA LYS A 103 1.72 2.84 23.73
C LYS A 103 1.75 1.70 22.71
N ALA A 104 2.78 1.63 21.86
CA ALA A 104 2.86 0.59 20.82
C ALA A 104 2.87 -0.83 21.40
N LYS A 105 3.67 -1.06 22.43
CA LYS A 105 3.70 -2.33 23.16
C LYS A 105 3.99 -2.10 24.63
N LEU A 106 3.14 -2.64 25.49
CA LEU A 106 3.34 -2.61 26.94
C LEU A 106 3.47 -4.04 27.50
N GLY A 107 4.21 -4.16 28.59
CA GLY A 107 4.21 -5.38 29.40
C GLY A 107 2.90 -5.54 30.20
N PRO A 108 2.67 -6.70 30.84
CA PRO A 108 1.46 -6.94 31.64
C PRO A 108 1.26 -5.96 32.81
N ALA A 109 2.34 -5.34 33.28
CA ALA A 109 2.32 -4.33 34.34
C ALA A 109 2.28 -2.88 33.80
N GLY A 110 2.25 -2.69 32.49
CA GLY A 110 2.50 -1.41 31.83
C GLY A 110 3.95 -1.28 31.37
N GLY A 111 4.40 -0.04 31.20
CA GLY A 111 5.78 0.34 30.90
C GLY A 111 6.21 1.56 31.72
N ARG A 112 7.35 2.16 31.40
CA ARG A 112 7.84 3.40 32.03
C ARG A 112 8.70 4.16 31.04
N TYR A 113 8.44 5.45 30.84
CA TYR A 113 9.33 6.28 30.03
C TYR A 113 10.35 7.01 30.90
N SER A 114 11.51 7.32 30.31
CA SER A 114 12.48 8.29 30.81
C SER A 114 12.87 9.21 29.65
N ILE A 115 12.73 10.52 29.86
CA ILE A 115 12.97 11.54 28.84
C ILE A 115 13.83 12.66 29.42
N ASP A 116 14.89 13.04 28.71
CA ASP A 116 15.64 14.28 28.96
C ASP A 116 15.35 15.29 27.85
N VAL A 117 14.77 16.43 28.21
CA VAL A 117 14.51 17.53 27.28
C VAL A 117 15.50 18.67 27.52
N ILE A 118 16.27 19.00 26.48
CA ILE A 118 17.28 20.06 26.49
C ILE A 118 16.88 21.12 25.47
N CYS A 119 16.82 22.38 25.88
CA CYS A 119 16.57 23.52 25.00
C CYS A 119 17.85 24.34 24.87
N ASP A 120 18.37 24.46 23.65
CA ASP A 120 19.59 25.18 23.34
C ASP A 120 19.30 26.46 22.55
N ASP A 121 20.14 27.48 22.75
CA ASP A 121 20.07 28.75 22.02
C ASP A 121 20.74 28.72 20.64
N THR A 122 21.21 27.54 20.22
CA THR A 122 22.01 27.36 19.00
C THR A 122 21.59 26.05 18.32
N ALA A 123 21.26 26.12 17.03
CA ALA A 123 21.01 24.92 16.23
C ALA A 123 22.32 24.21 15.88
N THR A 124 22.34 22.88 15.98
CA THR A 124 23.54 22.06 15.84
C THR A 124 23.57 21.23 14.55
N LEU A 125 22.40 20.93 13.97
CA LEU A 125 22.30 20.19 12.72
C LEU A 125 22.56 21.08 11.50
N ALA A 126 23.32 20.54 10.55
CA ALA A 126 23.55 21.19 9.26
C ALA A 126 22.27 21.12 8.40
N PRO A 127 21.80 22.25 7.83
CA PRO A 127 20.61 22.25 6.98
C PRO A 127 20.77 21.34 5.74
N LYS A 128 19.78 20.47 5.51
CA LYS A 128 19.62 19.71 4.27
C LYS A 128 18.85 20.57 3.24
N PRO A 129 19.09 20.42 1.92
CA PRO A 129 18.28 21.06 0.89
C PRO A 129 16.80 20.65 1.01
N GLN A 130 15.92 21.64 1.01
CA GLN A 130 14.47 21.47 1.05
C GLN A 130 13.83 22.35 -0.03
N ALA A 131 12.71 21.91 -0.59
CA ALA A 131 11.95 22.66 -1.58
C ALA A 131 10.46 22.52 -1.30
N GLU A 132 9.70 23.56 -1.67
CA GLU A 132 8.24 23.42 -1.78
C GLU A 132 7.91 22.42 -2.89
N PHE A 133 6.84 21.66 -2.70
CA PHE A 133 6.36 20.75 -3.72
C PHE A 133 5.95 21.51 -4.97
N SER A 134 6.44 21.05 -6.13
CA SER A 134 5.97 21.46 -7.44
C SER A 134 5.55 20.21 -8.20
N PRO A 135 4.37 20.17 -8.84
CA PRO A 135 3.99 19.06 -9.72
C PRO A 135 5.05 18.79 -10.78
N VAL A 136 5.36 17.52 -10.98
CA VAL A 136 6.34 17.03 -11.97
C VAL A 136 5.64 16.11 -12.96
N VAL A 137 5.98 16.26 -14.24
CA VAL A 137 5.59 15.34 -15.32
C VAL A 137 6.88 14.79 -15.92
N LEU A 138 7.14 13.49 -15.71
CA LEU A 138 8.37 12.83 -16.19
C LEU A 138 8.21 12.18 -17.56
N ALA A 139 6.97 11.89 -17.95
CA ALA A 139 6.61 11.27 -19.22
C ALA A 139 5.18 11.68 -19.60
N THR A 140 4.83 11.70 -20.89
CA THR A 140 3.57 12.31 -21.39
C THR A 140 2.70 11.34 -22.20
N GLU A 141 3.09 10.08 -22.25
CA GLU A 141 2.43 9.04 -23.00
C GLU A 141 1.45 8.26 -22.13
N ARG A 142 0.24 8.01 -22.65
CA ARG A 142 -0.67 7.10 -21.97
C ARG A 142 -0.13 5.67 -22.01
N ARG A 143 0.18 5.10 -20.85
CA ARG A 143 0.63 3.71 -20.71
C ARG A 143 0.45 3.18 -19.30
N TRP A 144 0.74 1.90 -19.14
CA TRP A 144 0.93 1.30 -17.81
C TRP A 144 2.28 1.75 -17.24
N TYR A 145 2.23 2.44 -16.10
CA TYR A 145 3.38 2.85 -15.33
C TYR A 145 3.58 1.89 -14.16
N LYS A 146 4.78 1.34 -13.99
CA LYS A 146 5.13 0.41 -12.92
C LYS A 146 5.53 1.19 -11.67
N GLY A 147 5.03 0.81 -10.50
CA GLY A 147 5.52 1.40 -9.27
C GLY A 147 5.29 0.54 -8.04
N ASP A 148 5.82 1.05 -6.94
CA ASP A 148 5.69 0.47 -5.61
C ASP A 148 4.94 1.45 -4.71
N PHE A 149 3.85 0.99 -4.09
CA PHE A 149 2.99 1.84 -3.28
C PHE A 149 3.37 1.88 -1.79
N HIS A 150 4.36 1.10 -1.36
CA HIS A 150 4.69 0.95 0.05
C HIS A 150 6.22 0.87 0.21
N VAL A 151 6.85 2.03 0.41
CA VAL A 151 8.31 2.16 0.51
C VAL A 151 8.67 3.17 1.59
N HIS A 152 9.50 2.74 2.54
CA HIS A 152 9.98 3.56 3.64
C HIS A 152 11.39 4.09 3.37
N SER A 153 11.62 5.34 3.74
CA SER A 153 12.88 6.04 3.58
C SER A 153 13.60 6.18 4.92
N GLU A 154 14.80 6.76 4.89
CA GLU A 154 15.56 7.11 6.09
C GLU A 154 14.80 8.08 7.02
N GLU A 155 13.67 8.63 6.61
CA GLU A 155 12.81 9.49 7.42
C GLU A 155 11.77 8.72 8.26
N SER A 156 11.60 7.41 8.03
CA SER A 156 10.92 6.50 8.97
C SER A 156 11.91 5.94 10.00
N GLY A 157 11.43 5.67 11.21
CA GLY A 157 12.29 5.24 12.34
C GLY A 157 12.90 3.85 12.17
N ASP A 158 12.15 2.95 11.52
CA ASP A 158 12.48 1.55 11.27
C ASP A 158 13.19 1.31 9.92
N ALA A 159 13.33 2.34 9.10
CA ALA A 159 13.98 2.27 7.80
C ALA A 159 15.31 3.01 7.76
N SER A 160 16.13 2.71 6.76
CA SER A 160 17.46 3.30 6.57
C SER A 160 17.78 3.63 5.12
N ALA A 161 16.81 3.49 4.22
CA ALA A 161 17.01 3.67 2.79
C ALA A 161 17.04 5.15 2.41
N THR A 162 18.15 5.63 1.86
CA THR A 162 18.20 7.02 1.36
C THR A 162 17.32 7.19 0.12
N PHE A 163 16.82 8.40 -0.13
CA PHE A 163 16.06 8.70 -1.35
C PHE A 163 16.82 8.33 -2.64
N ALA A 164 18.14 8.51 -2.64
CA ALA A 164 18.98 8.17 -3.78
C ALA A 164 19.09 6.66 -4.00
N GLU A 165 19.21 5.86 -2.93
CA GLU A 165 19.21 4.39 -3.01
C GLU A 165 17.86 3.87 -3.50
N ILE A 166 16.76 4.40 -2.95
CA ILE A 166 15.38 4.09 -3.38
C ILE A 166 15.22 4.38 -4.88
N ALA A 167 15.52 5.61 -5.31
CA ALA A 167 15.35 6.01 -6.71
C ALA A 167 16.25 5.22 -7.67
N THR A 168 17.49 4.93 -7.26
CA THR A 168 18.44 4.13 -8.06
C THR A 168 17.94 2.71 -8.23
N LEU A 169 17.56 2.03 -7.14
CA LEU A 169 17.07 0.65 -7.22
C LEU A 169 15.74 0.57 -7.98
N ALA A 170 14.82 1.52 -7.77
CA ALA A 170 13.58 1.60 -8.52
C ALA A 170 13.84 1.71 -10.03
N ALA A 171 14.75 2.60 -10.45
CA ALA A 171 15.12 2.76 -11.85
C ALA A 171 15.79 1.49 -12.42
N ASP A 172 16.72 0.88 -11.68
CA ASP A 172 17.42 -0.34 -12.08
C ASP A 172 16.46 -1.53 -12.25
N ARG A 173 15.36 -1.55 -11.48
CA ARG A 173 14.28 -2.53 -11.57
C ARG A 173 13.19 -2.17 -12.58
N GLY A 174 13.33 -1.05 -13.30
CA GLY A 174 12.39 -0.63 -14.32
C GLY A 174 11.05 -0.11 -13.77
N LEU A 175 11.04 0.41 -12.54
CA LEU A 175 9.91 1.15 -12.00
C LEU A 175 9.91 2.59 -12.51
N ASP A 176 8.71 3.13 -12.71
CA ASP A 176 8.44 4.50 -13.11
C ASP A 176 8.21 5.42 -11.88
N PHE A 177 7.67 4.88 -10.79
CA PHE A 177 7.39 5.64 -9.56
C PHE A 177 7.52 4.81 -8.29
N VAL A 178 7.67 5.49 -7.16
CA VAL A 178 7.53 4.92 -5.80
C VAL A 178 6.71 5.87 -4.94
N ASN A 179 5.86 5.33 -4.06
CA ASN A 179 5.19 6.09 -3.01
C ASN A 179 6.03 6.07 -1.74
N LEU A 180 6.50 7.24 -1.31
CA LEU A 180 7.20 7.37 -0.04
C LEU A 180 6.16 7.36 1.08
N SER A 181 6.20 6.32 1.91
CA SER A 181 5.16 6.00 2.90
C SER A 181 5.69 6.01 4.34
N ASP A 182 6.63 6.90 4.67
CA ASP A 182 7.21 6.96 6.02
C ASP A 182 6.13 7.06 7.12
N HIS A 183 6.34 6.33 8.22
CA HIS A 183 5.35 6.16 9.28
C HIS A 183 5.01 7.47 9.99
N ASN A 184 3.76 7.90 9.91
CA ASN A 184 3.18 8.97 10.71
C ASN A 184 3.97 10.30 10.73
N THR A 185 4.75 10.56 9.68
CA THR A 185 5.55 11.79 9.54
C THR A 185 5.40 12.40 8.15
N SER A 186 5.93 13.61 7.98
CA SER A 186 6.00 14.32 6.71
C SER A 186 7.37 14.97 6.48
N SER A 187 8.39 14.60 7.26
CA SER A 187 9.74 15.17 7.16
C SER A 187 10.41 14.88 5.81
N HIS A 188 10.04 13.77 5.17
CA HIS A 188 10.51 13.40 3.83
C HIS A 188 10.00 14.30 2.71
N LEU A 189 8.84 14.96 2.86
CA LEU A 189 8.15 15.61 1.73
C LEU A 189 8.99 16.73 1.09
N ALA A 190 9.51 17.66 1.90
CA ALA A 190 10.30 18.79 1.40
C ALA A 190 11.70 18.37 0.93
N LEU A 191 12.26 17.32 1.53
CA LEU A 191 13.54 16.73 1.15
C LEU A 191 13.42 16.02 -0.21
N ALA A 192 12.41 15.18 -0.38
CA ALA A 192 12.11 14.49 -1.63
C ALA A 192 11.82 15.48 -2.76
N ALA A 193 11.06 16.56 -2.49
CA ALA A 193 10.81 17.62 -3.47
C ALA A 193 12.09 18.30 -3.96
N ALA A 194 13.07 18.54 -3.07
CA ALA A 194 14.36 19.11 -3.44
C ALA A 194 15.21 18.17 -4.30
N LEU A 195 15.06 16.86 -4.11
CA LEU A 195 15.85 15.83 -4.80
C LEU A 195 15.22 15.32 -6.10
N GLN A 196 13.89 15.41 -6.24
CA GLN A 196 13.14 14.92 -7.40
C GLN A 196 13.73 15.32 -8.78
N PRO A 197 14.24 16.55 -9.00
CA PRO A 197 14.85 16.92 -10.28
C PRO A 197 16.07 16.07 -10.69
N GLY A 198 16.70 15.38 -9.72
CA GLY A 198 17.83 14.48 -9.94
C GLY A 198 17.45 13.05 -10.30
N PHE A 199 16.17 12.69 -10.29
CA PHE A 199 15.71 11.31 -10.48
C PHE A 199 14.81 11.15 -11.71
N SER A 200 14.94 10.00 -12.39
CA SER A 200 14.05 9.59 -13.48
C SER A 200 12.81 8.83 -13.00
N VAL A 201 12.78 8.50 -11.71
CA VAL A 201 11.64 7.86 -11.02
C VAL A 201 10.83 8.97 -10.33
N LEU A 202 9.51 8.90 -10.44
CA LEU A 202 8.62 9.81 -9.72
C LEU A 202 8.53 9.39 -8.25
N LEU A 203 8.94 10.27 -7.34
CA LEU A 203 8.72 10.13 -5.90
C LEU A 203 7.34 10.69 -5.59
N LEU A 204 6.34 9.82 -5.49
CA LEU A 204 5.00 10.22 -5.07
C LEU A 204 5.04 10.59 -3.59
N ARG A 205 4.38 11.69 -3.26
CA ARG A 205 4.17 12.07 -1.86
C ARG A 205 3.21 11.08 -1.22
N GLY A 206 3.46 10.75 0.03
CA GLY A 206 2.53 9.99 0.83
C GLY A 206 2.98 9.90 2.29
N ALA A 207 2.26 9.11 3.05
CA ALA A 207 2.65 8.66 4.38
C ALA A 207 1.88 7.38 4.69
N GLU A 208 2.48 6.45 5.42
CA GLU A 208 1.72 5.38 6.04
C GLU A 208 1.12 5.91 7.35
N ILE A 209 -0.20 5.93 7.39
CA ILE A 209 -0.95 6.23 8.60
C ILE A 209 -1.03 4.94 9.40
N THR A 210 -0.17 4.86 10.41
CA THR A 210 -0.02 3.68 11.26
C THR A 210 -0.79 3.89 12.55
N THR A 211 -1.78 3.01 12.78
CA THR A 211 -2.57 2.98 14.00
C THR A 211 -2.44 1.62 14.66
N TYR A 212 -2.74 1.52 15.94
CA TYR A 212 -2.68 0.22 16.64
C TYR A 212 -3.81 -0.75 16.25
N ALA A 213 -4.66 -0.39 15.28
CA ALA A 213 -5.78 -1.21 14.79
C ALA A 213 -5.92 -1.18 13.26
N GLY A 214 -4.84 -0.94 12.53
CA GLY A 214 -4.80 -1.00 11.07
C GLY A 214 -3.88 0.06 10.49
N HIS A 215 -3.27 -0.24 9.35
CA HIS A 215 -2.42 0.69 8.62
C HIS A 215 -3.03 1.06 7.27
N GLY A 216 -2.68 2.23 6.74
CA GLY A 216 -3.01 2.57 5.37
C GLY A 216 -2.19 3.72 4.81
N ASN A 217 -1.87 3.60 3.52
CA ASN A 217 -1.15 4.60 2.76
C ASN A 217 -2.07 5.74 2.33
N ALA A 218 -1.68 6.97 2.70
CA ALA A 218 -2.26 8.20 2.20
C ALA A 218 -1.42 8.71 1.02
N VAL A 219 -1.79 8.35 -0.22
CA VAL A 219 -1.06 8.69 -1.45
C VAL A 219 -1.43 10.10 -1.92
N GLY A 220 -0.43 10.87 -2.30
CA GLY A 220 -0.54 12.29 -2.68
C GLY A 220 -0.67 13.25 -1.50
N LEU A 221 -0.34 12.80 -0.29
CA LEU A 221 -0.56 13.57 0.95
C LEU A 221 0.41 14.76 1.05
N PRO A 222 -0.08 16.02 1.10
CA PRO A 222 0.77 17.20 1.16
C PRO A 222 1.25 17.55 2.57
N SER A 223 0.58 17.07 3.61
CA SER A 223 0.89 17.39 5.00
C SER A 223 0.41 16.32 5.98
N TYR A 224 0.97 16.31 7.18
CA TYR A 224 0.64 15.36 8.23
C TYR A 224 -0.88 15.25 8.51
N VAL A 225 -1.35 14.02 8.72
CA VAL A 225 -2.68 13.69 9.23
C VAL A 225 -2.52 13.09 10.62
N ASP A 226 -3.28 13.60 11.59
CA ASP A 226 -3.22 13.08 12.95
C ASP A 226 -3.74 11.63 12.99
N HIS A 227 -2.88 10.68 13.33
CA HIS A 227 -3.17 9.24 13.29
C HIS A 227 -3.71 8.71 14.63
N ARG A 228 -3.74 9.55 15.68
CA ARG A 228 -3.94 9.10 17.07
C ARG A 228 -5.39 8.72 17.35
N ILE A 229 -5.79 7.51 16.95
CA ILE A 229 -7.14 6.98 17.18
C ILE A 229 -7.47 6.94 18.68
N GLY A 230 -8.69 7.32 19.04
CA GLY A 230 -9.15 7.42 20.43
C GLY A 230 -8.64 8.65 21.18
N TYR A 231 -7.55 9.28 20.75
CA TYR A 231 -7.06 10.51 21.36
C TYR A 231 -8.10 11.61 21.20
N GLN A 232 -8.66 12.08 22.32
CA GLN A 232 -9.74 13.06 22.36
C GLN A 232 -10.96 12.69 21.49
N GLY A 233 -11.23 11.39 21.34
CA GLY A 233 -12.36 10.89 20.55
C GLY A 233 -12.13 10.87 19.04
N ARG A 234 -10.89 11.06 18.59
CA ARG A 234 -10.52 10.93 17.18
C ARG A 234 -10.79 9.51 16.65
N THR A 235 -11.34 9.41 15.45
CA THR A 235 -11.76 8.14 14.83
C THR A 235 -11.11 7.92 13.48
N ILE A 236 -11.17 6.70 12.96
CA ILE A 236 -10.71 6.41 11.59
C ILE A 236 -11.48 7.23 10.54
N THR A 237 -12.74 7.56 10.82
CA THR A 237 -13.55 8.41 9.94
C THR A 237 -12.94 9.81 9.83
N ASN A 238 -12.44 10.37 10.94
CA ASN A 238 -11.76 11.67 10.92
C ASN A 238 -10.44 11.62 10.15
N VAL A 239 -9.67 10.53 10.29
CA VAL A 239 -8.45 10.33 9.51
C VAL A 239 -8.75 10.31 8.01
N LEU A 240 -9.75 9.53 7.59
CA LEU A 240 -10.16 9.44 6.18
C LEU A 240 -10.73 10.77 5.66
N ASP A 241 -11.43 11.53 6.50
CA ASP A 241 -11.88 12.90 6.17
C ASP A 241 -10.69 13.84 5.94
N ASP A 242 -9.69 13.81 6.82
CA ASP A 242 -8.52 14.68 6.73
C ASP A 242 -7.64 14.34 5.51
N VAL A 243 -7.51 13.07 5.16
CA VAL A 243 -6.84 12.61 3.92
C VAL A 243 -7.60 13.12 2.70
N ALA A 244 -8.92 12.91 2.65
CA ALA A 244 -9.76 13.35 1.53
C ALA A 244 -9.80 14.88 1.38
N ALA A 245 -9.82 15.63 2.49
CA ALA A 245 -9.80 17.09 2.50
C ALA A 245 -8.52 17.67 1.87
N GLN A 246 -7.42 16.92 1.91
CA GLN A 246 -6.15 17.26 1.28
C GLN A 246 -6.06 16.80 -0.19
N GLY A 247 -7.09 16.13 -0.71
CA GLY A 247 -7.12 15.60 -2.08
C GLY A 247 -6.33 14.29 -2.27
N ALA A 248 -5.81 13.72 -1.19
CA ALA A 248 -5.08 12.46 -1.18
C ALA A 248 -6.02 11.26 -1.30
N LEU A 249 -5.45 10.10 -1.63
CA LEU A 249 -6.15 8.82 -1.66
C LEU A 249 -5.74 7.98 -0.46
N PHE A 250 -6.69 7.25 0.11
CA PHE A 250 -6.39 6.26 1.13
C PHE A 250 -6.41 4.85 0.56
N ILE A 251 -5.36 4.08 0.81
CA ILE A 251 -5.23 2.67 0.48
C ILE A 251 -5.07 1.92 1.80
N VAL A 252 -5.90 0.91 2.05
CA VAL A 252 -5.72 0.06 3.24
C VAL A 252 -4.57 -0.90 2.99
N ASN A 253 -3.58 -0.87 3.89
CA ASN A 253 -2.39 -1.71 3.82
C ASN A 253 -2.68 -3.06 4.47
N HIS A 254 -2.11 -4.12 3.88
CA HIS A 254 -2.07 -5.49 4.36
C HIS A 254 -3.19 -5.90 5.36
N PRO A 255 -4.48 -5.82 4.96
CA PRO A 255 -5.62 -5.78 5.89
C PRO A 255 -5.80 -7.03 6.75
N THR A 256 -5.30 -8.17 6.30
CA THR A 256 -5.46 -9.47 6.96
C THR A 256 -4.16 -9.99 7.58
N LEU A 257 -3.12 -9.16 7.65
CA LEU A 257 -1.79 -9.56 8.13
C LEU A 257 -1.70 -9.44 9.66
N GLU A 258 -2.00 -10.53 10.37
CA GLU A 258 -1.86 -10.62 11.83
C GLU A 258 -0.50 -11.24 12.22
N LEU A 259 0.54 -10.40 12.39
CA LEU A 259 1.89 -10.86 12.79
C LEU A 259 2.19 -10.63 14.28
N GLY A 260 1.22 -10.15 15.06
CA GLY A 260 1.39 -9.89 16.49
C GLY A 260 2.52 -8.89 16.77
N GLU A 261 3.47 -9.26 17.62
CA GLU A 261 4.58 -8.36 17.99
C GLU A 261 5.56 -8.08 16.85
N ALA A 262 5.55 -8.85 15.77
CA ALA A 262 6.40 -8.60 14.61
C ALA A 262 5.86 -7.50 13.67
N CYS A 263 4.58 -7.13 13.82
CA CYS A 263 3.93 -6.04 13.07
C CYS A 263 2.74 -5.56 13.90
N ILE A 264 2.97 -4.54 14.73
CA ILE A 264 2.00 -4.04 15.72
C ILE A 264 0.85 -3.37 14.98
N GLY A 265 -0.38 -3.89 15.12
CA GLY A 265 -1.58 -3.24 14.59
C GLY A 265 -1.77 -3.37 13.07
N CYS A 266 -1.08 -4.30 12.41
CA CYS A 266 -1.07 -4.35 10.94
C CYS A 266 -2.39 -4.82 10.30
N ALA A 267 -3.14 -5.72 10.95
CA ALA A 267 -4.46 -6.13 10.46
C ALA A 267 -5.48 -5.00 10.65
N TRP A 268 -6.32 -4.78 9.64
CA TRP A 268 -7.32 -3.72 9.64
C TRP A 268 -8.49 -4.09 10.55
N GLY A 269 -8.54 -3.45 11.73
CA GLY A 269 -9.52 -3.70 12.79
C GLY A 269 -10.54 -2.59 13.02
N HIS A 270 -10.56 -1.55 12.17
CA HIS A 270 -11.49 -0.43 12.33
C HIS A 270 -12.92 -0.77 11.90
N ASP A 271 -13.88 -0.65 12.81
CA ASP A 271 -15.32 -0.84 12.53
C ASP A 271 -16.17 0.19 13.30
N PRO A 272 -17.07 0.95 12.63
CA PRO A 272 -17.27 1.01 11.18
C PRO A 272 -16.14 1.72 10.43
N THR A 273 -15.79 1.21 9.25
CA THR A 273 -14.91 1.88 8.28
C THR A 273 -15.76 2.53 7.17
N PRO A 274 -15.59 3.83 6.87
CA PRO A 274 -16.25 4.49 5.74
C PRO A 274 -15.56 4.14 4.42
N TRP A 275 -15.81 2.91 3.95
CA TRP A 275 -15.18 2.31 2.76
C TRP A 275 -15.40 3.11 1.47
N GLU A 276 -16.43 3.97 1.40
CA GLU A 276 -16.63 4.89 0.28
C GLU A 276 -15.51 5.93 0.11
N LYS A 277 -14.64 6.08 1.13
CA LYS A 277 -13.47 6.97 1.12
C LYS A 277 -12.15 6.24 0.86
N VAL A 278 -12.19 4.92 0.68
CA VAL A 278 -11.01 4.09 0.43
C VAL A 278 -10.89 3.81 -1.07
N ALA A 279 -9.74 4.14 -1.64
CA ALA A 279 -9.49 4.06 -3.08
C ALA A 279 -8.90 2.71 -3.51
N GLY A 280 -8.24 2.00 -2.61
CA GLY A 280 -7.57 0.73 -2.91
C GLY A 280 -7.35 -0.14 -1.69
N LEU A 281 -7.00 -1.40 -1.96
CA LEU A 281 -6.68 -2.41 -0.96
C LEU A 281 -5.40 -3.13 -1.38
N GLU A 282 -4.44 -3.27 -0.45
CA GLU A 282 -3.29 -4.12 -0.69
C GLU A 282 -3.70 -5.61 -0.71
N LEU A 283 -3.53 -6.25 -1.86
CA LEU A 283 -3.75 -7.69 -2.05
C LEU A 283 -2.51 -8.52 -1.73
N ILE A 284 -1.35 -7.86 -1.70
CA ILE A 284 -0.06 -8.44 -1.34
C ILE A 284 0.84 -7.34 -0.77
N THR A 285 1.52 -7.66 0.34
CA THR A 285 2.67 -6.93 0.84
C THR A 285 3.79 -7.91 1.09
N GLY A 286 5.04 -7.49 0.91
CA GLY A 286 6.19 -8.31 1.28
C GLY A 286 6.48 -9.52 0.36
N LYS A 287 7.35 -10.42 0.83
CA LYS A 287 7.89 -11.55 0.03
C LYS A 287 6.79 -12.51 -0.43
N TRP A 288 6.61 -12.57 -1.74
CA TRP A 288 5.65 -13.45 -2.41
C TRP A 288 5.61 -14.89 -1.88
N GLU A 289 6.76 -15.56 -1.72
CA GLU A 289 6.80 -16.97 -1.29
C GLU A 289 6.20 -17.20 0.10
N LEU A 290 6.21 -16.18 0.96
CA LEU A 290 5.70 -16.25 2.32
C LEU A 290 4.23 -15.83 2.40
N VAL A 291 3.89 -14.74 1.70
CA VAL A 291 2.62 -14.05 1.87
C VAL A 291 1.55 -14.53 0.88
N GLU A 292 1.91 -14.96 -0.32
CA GLU A 292 0.92 -15.44 -1.29
C GLU A 292 0.09 -16.63 -0.77
N PRO A 293 0.64 -17.66 -0.10
CA PRO A 293 -0.19 -18.76 0.38
C PRO A 293 -1.00 -18.45 1.65
N LEU A 294 -0.68 -17.38 2.38
CA LEU A 294 -1.24 -17.11 3.72
C LEU A 294 -2.06 -15.82 3.81
N PHE A 295 -1.57 -14.75 3.18
CA PHE A 295 -2.12 -13.40 3.28
C PHE A 295 -2.95 -13.02 2.05
N THR A 296 -2.48 -13.32 0.84
CA THR A 296 -3.16 -12.87 -0.40
C THR A 296 -4.59 -13.46 -0.57
N PRO A 297 -4.86 -14.75 -0.29
CA PRO A 297 -6.21 -15.30 -0.39
C PRO A 297 -7.25 -14.60 0.50
N PRO A 298 -7.04 -14.41 1.83
CA PRO A 298 -8.01 -13.68 2.64
C PRO A 298 -8.11 -12.19 2.26
N ALA A 299 -7.03 -11.56 1.80
CA ALA A 299 -7.09 -10.18 1.28
C ALA A 299 -7.97 -10.08 0.02
N ILE A 300 -7.88 -11.04 -0.91
CA ILE A 300 -8.76 -11.11 -2.09
C ILE A 300 -10.21 -11.41 -1.70
N GLU A 301 -10.45 -12.27 -0.71
CA GLU A 301 -11.80 -12.55 -0.21
C GLU A 301 -12.45 -11.28 0.38
N MET A 302 -11.69 -10.53 1.19
CA MET A 302 -12.13 -9.22 1.71
C MET A 302 -12.39 -8.23 0.57
N TRP A 303 -11.49 -8.16 -0.42
CA TRP A 303 -11.66 -7.31 -1.59
C TRP A 303 -12.94 -7.64 -2.38
N ASP A 304 -13.23 -8.92 -2.59
CA ASP A 304 -14.44 -9.39 -3.26
C ASP A 304 -15.70 -9.07 -2.45
N GLN A 305 -15.67 -9.25 -1.13
CA GLN A 305 -16.79 -8.90 -0.24
C GLN A 305 -17.09 -7.38 -0.28
N LEU A 306 -16.06 -6.53 -0.22
CA LEU A 306 -16.24 -5.08 -0.32
C LEU A 306 -16.86 -4.67 -1.66
N HIS A 307 -16.54 -5.38 -2.74
CA HIS A 307 -17.19 -5.15 -4.03
C HIS A 307 -18.64 -5.65 -4.08
N ASP A 308 -18.96 -6.74 -3.38
CA ASP A 308 -20.34 -7.20 -3.21
C ASP A 308 -21.19 -6.20 -2.40
N ASP A 309 -20.55 -5.51 -1.45
CA ASP A 309 -21.17 -4.45 -0.64
C ASP A 309 -21.30 -3.11 -1.41
N GLY A 310 -20.81 -3.05 -2.65
CA GLY A 310 -20.97 -1.92 -3.56
C GLY A 310 -19.80 -0.93 -3.59
N PHE A 311 -18.70 -1.21 -2.89
CA PHE A 311 -17.49 -0.40 -2.95
C PHE A 311 -16.64 -0.78 -4.18
N ARG A 312 -15.82 0.16 -4.65
CA ARG A 312 -14.96 -0.03 -5.82
C ARG A 312 -13.53 0.35 -5.49
N LEU A 313 -12.75 -0.63 -5.08
CA LEU A 313 -11.37 -0.45 -4.60
C LEU A 313 -10.42 -1.00 -5.65
N GLY A 314 -9.40 -0.22 -6.04
CA GLY A 314 -8.32 -0.73 -6.88
C GLY A 314 -7.52 -1.83 -6.18
N ALA A 315 -7.08 -2.83 -6.94
CA ALA A 315 -6.08 -3.80 -6.52
C ALA A 315 -4.71 -3.11 -6.41
N ILE A 316 -4.09 -3.17 -5.23
CA ILE A 316 -2.78 -2.57 -4.97
C ILE A 316 -1.84 -3.64 -4.38
N GLY A 317 -0.54 -3.47 -4.59
CA GLY A 317 0.51 -4.13 -3.82
C GLY A 317 1.70 -3.19 -3.66
N GLY A 318 2.42 -3.34 -2.55
CA GLY A 318 3.68 -2.65 -2.29
C GLY A 318 4.66 -3.55 -1.55
N SER A 319 5.96 -3.26 -1.64
CA SER A 319 7.00 -4.13 -1.05
C SER A 319 7.11 -4.02 0.46
N ASP A 320 6.74 -2.88 1.03
CA ASP A 320 7.02 -2.52 2.41
C ASP A 320 8.54 -2.59 2.70
N ASP A 321 9.33 -2.09 1.73
CA ASP A 321 10.79 -2.08 1.80
C ASP A 321 11.29 -0.96 2.72
N HIS A 322 12.23 -1.31 3.59
CA HIS A 322 12.84 -0.42 4.59
C HIS A 322 14.34 -0.16 4.36
N ARG A 323 14.93 -0.81 3.34
CA ARG A 323 16.39 -0.94 3.21
C ARG A 323 16.90 -0.83 1.78
N ALA A 324 16.09 -0.35 0.84
CA ALA A 324 16.35 -0.32 -0.60
C ALA A 324 16.93 -1.66 -1.09
N GLY A 325 16.26 -2.78 -0.78
CA GLY A 325 16.67 -4.12 -1.20
C GLY A 325 17.99 -4.64 -0.59
N MET A 326 18.62 -3.89 0.32
CA MET A 326 19.83 -4.34 1.05
C MET A 326 19.50 -5.27 2.23
N GLY A 327 18.22 -5.38 2.56
CA GLY A 327 17.75 -6.34 3.56
C GLY A 327 18.01 -7.78 3.13
N THR A 328 18.58 -8.57 4.05
CA THR A 328 18.86 -10.01 3.84
C THR A 328 18.05 -10.91 4.76
N GLY A 329 17.23 -10.31 5.63
CA GLY A 329 16.35 -10.99 6.56
C GLY A 329 15.31 -11.84 5.85
N LEU A 330 14.75 -12.83 6.56
CA LEU A 330 13.76 -13.73 6.00
C LEU A 330 12.47 -13.01 5.57
N ALA A 331 12.12 -11.89 6.21
CA ALA A 331 10.98 -11.07 5.87
C ALA A 331 11.31 -9.86 4.95
N ASP A 332 12.60 -9.54 4.73
CA ASP A 332 13.02 -8.33 4.00
C ASP A 332 12.66 -8.42 2.52
N THR A 333 11.78 -7.55 2.04
CA THR A 333 11.26 -7.67 0.68
C THR A 333 11.93 -6.64 -0.23
N PRO A 334 12.47 -7.05 -1.39
CA PRO A 334 13.12 -6.10 -2.29
C PRO A 334 12.12 -5.10 -2.89
N LEU A 335 12.43 -3.79 -2.80
CA LEU A 335 11.68 -2.68 -3.42
C LEU A 335 11.14 -3.00 -4.81
N GLY A 336 9.83 -2.96 -5.02
CA GLY A 336 9.15 -3.33 -6.26
C GLY A 336 8.69 -4.79 -6.32
N SER A 337 8.77 -5.54 -5.24
CA SER A 337 8.19 -6.89 -5.15
C SER A 337 7.19 -6.91 -4.00
N PRO A 338 5.87 -6.82 -4.22
CA PRO A 338 5.15 -6.73 -5.50
C PRO A 338 5.30 -5.37 -6.23
N THR A 339 4.92 -5.36 -7.51
CA THR A 339 4.80 -4.14 -8.33
C THR A 339 3.33 -3.90 -8.67
N THR A 340 2.87 -2.65 -8.59
CA THR A 340 1.56 -2.26 -9.14
C THR A 340 1.75 -1.45 -10.41
N LEU A 341 1.07 -1.86 -11.48
CA LEU A 341 0.97 -1.10 -12.72
C LEU A 341 -0.26 -0.21 -12.66
N VAL A 342 -0.14 1.05 -13.06
CA VAL A 342 -1.24 2.01 -13.15
C VAL A 342 -1.34 2.53 -14.57
N LEU A 343 -2.51 2.41 -15.20
CA LEU A 343 -2.77 3.03 -16.50
C LEU A 343 -3.08 4.51 -16.29
N ALA A 344 -2.18 5.37 -16.77
CA ALA A 344 -2.30 6.82 -16.66
C ALA A 344 -1.93 7.50 -17.98
N ASP A 345 -2.41 8.73 -18.18
CA ASP A 345 -2.16 9.53 -19.39
C ASP A 345 -0.75 10.12 -19.47
N GLU A 346 -0.07 10.20 -18.33
CA GLU A 346 1.28 10.72 -18.15
C GLU A 346 1.88 10.22 -16.83
N LEU A 347 3.20 10.37 -16.64
CA LEU A 347 3.88 10.07 -15.38
C LEU A 347 3.92 11.32 -14.51
N SER A 348 2.82 11.54 -13.78
CA SER A 348 2.67 12.61 -12.79
C SER A 348 1.85 12.12 -11.59
N GLU A 349 2.03 12.75 -10.43
CA GLU A 349 1.30 12.36 -9.21
C GLU A 349 -0.21 12.38 -9.42
N ALA A 350 -0.72 13.44 -10.05
CA ALA A 350 -2.14 13.58 -10.34
C ALA A 350 -2.69 12.47 -11.26
N ALA A 351 -1.93 12.10 -12.30
CA ALA A 351 -2.35 11.08 -13.26
C ALA A 351 -2.29 9.67 -12.66
N ILE A 352 -1.28 9.36 -11.84
CA ILE A 352 -1.21 8.08 -11.11
C ILE A 352 -2.37 7.96 -10.12
N MET A 353 -2.65 9.02 -9.34
CA MET A 353 -3.79 9.02 -8.42
C MET A 353 -5.14 8.87 -9.14
N ASP A 354 -5.33 9.53 -10.29
CA ASP A 354 -6.55 9.35 -11.09
C ASP A 354 -6.72 7.90 -11.59
N GLY A 355 -5.62 7.26 -12.01
CA GLY A 355 -5.61 5.84 -12.37
C GLY A 355 -6.06 4.94 -11.22
N ILE A 356 -5.54 5.15 -10.01
CA ILE A 356 -5.94 4.39 -8.80
C ILE A 356 -7.41 4.62 -8.47
N ARG A 357 -7.87 5.89 -8.47
CA ARG A 357 -9.27 6.24 -8.16
C ARG A 357 -10.26 5.55 -9.11
N LYS A 358 -9.85 5.33 -10.35
CA LYS A 358 -10.64 4.63 -11.37
C LYS A 358 -10.43 3.10 -11.36
N GLY A 359 -9.63 2.56 -10.44
CA GLY A 359 -9.32 1.14 -10.37
C GLY A 359 -8.51 0.63 -11.57
N ARG A 360 -7.74 1.50 -12.25
CA ARG A 360 -6.96 1.16 -13.44
C ARG A 360 -5.62 0.54 -13.09
N THR A 361 -5.66 -0.57 -12.36
CA THR A 361 -4.46 -1.19 -11.77
C THR A 361 -4.32 -2.67 -12.11
N ILE A 362 -3.07 -3.12 -12.19
CA ILE A 362 -2.68 -4.54 -12.26
C ILE A 362 -1.58 -4.76 -11.24
N VAL A 363 -1.74 -5.75 -10.36
CA VAL A 363 -0.72 -6.13 -9.40
C VAL A 363 0.07 -7.31 -9.95
N GLN A 364 1.39 -7.12 -10.05
CA GLN A 364 2.40 -8.13 -10.34
C GLN A 364 3.00 -8.60 -9.01
N LEU A 365 2.60 -9.78 -8.56
CA LEU A 365 2.74 -10.21 -7.17
C LEU A 365 4.19 -10.57 -6.80
N ARG A 366 5.03 -11.01 -7.75
CA ARG A 366 6.45 -11.31 -7.54
C ARG A 366 7.34 -10.11 -7.80
N GLY A 367 6.94 -9.22 -8.71
CA GLY A 367 7.66 -7.99 -9.04
C GLY A 367 7.57 -7.62 -10.53
N PRO A 368 8.39 -6.66 -11.01
CA PRO A 368 8.16 -5.98 -12.28
C PRO A 368 8.40 -6.87 -13.53
N ASP A 369 9.01 -8.03 -13.34
CA ASP A 369 9.28 -9.03 -14.38
C ASP A 369 8.17 -10.07 -14.52
N ASP A 370 7.09 -9.96 -13.73
CA ASP A 370 5.92 -10.82 -13.91
C ASP A 370 5.31 -10.67 -15.30
N PRO A 371 4.50 -11.66 -15.72
CA PRO A 371 3.78 -11.57 -16.98
C PRO A 371 2.94 -10.28 -17.05
N PHE A 372 2.82 -9.74 -18.26
CA PHE A 372 1.96 -8.59 -18.52
C PHE A 372 0.64 -9.06 -19.15
N VAL A 373 -0.47 -8.48 -18.68
CA VAL A 373 -1.83 -8.77 -19.16
C VAL A 373 -2.37 -7.53 -19.85
N ASP A 374 -2.48 -7.60 -21.17
CA ASP A 374 -3.17 -6.61 -21.99
C ASP A 374 -4.58 -7.11 -22.27
N VAL A 375 -5.59 -6.48 -21.66
CA VAL A 375 -6.98 -6.94 -21.68
C VAL A 375 -7.93 -5.77 -21.87
N HIS A 376 -8.94 -6.02 -22.70
CA HIS A 376 -10.01 -5.06 -22.97
C HIS A 376 -11.36 -5.76 -23.01
N VAL A 377 -12.44 -5.03 -22.81
CA VAL A 377 -13.81 -5.49 -23.10
C VAL A 377 -14.34 -4.73 -24.31
N ARG A 378 -14.88 -5.45 -25.30
CA ARG A 378 -15.54 -4.81 -26.45
C ARG A 378 -16.85 -4.16 -26.00
N THR A 379 -17.01 -2.88 -26.33
CA THR A 379 -18.24 -2.12 -26.08
C THR A 379 -19.26 -2.37 -27.19
N SER A 380 -20.53 -2.07 -26.93
CA SER A 380 -21.64 -2.28 -27.86
C SER A 380 -21.53 -1.46 -29.17
N ASP A 381 -20.80 -0.35 -29.14
CA ASP A 381 -20.48 0.49 -30.30
C ASP A 381 -19.20 0.05 -31.06
N GLY A 382 -18.56 -1.04 -30.64
CA GLY A 382 -17.38 -1.62 -31.29
C GLY A 382 -16.03 -1.08 -30.79
N GLY A 383 -16.03 -0.19 -29.79
CA GLY A 383 -14.82 0.26 -29.08
C GLY A 383 -14.23 -0.80 -28.13
N LEU A 384 -13.20 -0.38 -27.38
CA LEU A 384 -12.55 -1.17 -26.35
C LEU A 384 -12.56 -0.37 -25.05
N ALA A 385 -13.18 -0.93 -24.01
CA ALA A 385 -13.09 -0.46 -22.64
C ALA A 385 -11.86 -1.03 -21.95
N GLU A 386 -11.33 -0.30 -20.98
CA GLU A 386 -10.15 -0.64 -20.21
C GLU A 386 -10.54 -1.09 -18.79
N ILE A 387 -9.57 -1.68 -18.07
CA ILE A 387 -9.74 -2.00 -16.64
C ILE A 387 -10.22 -0.74 -15.92
N GLY A 388 -11.20 -0.86 -15.02
CA GLY A 388 -11.77 0.24 -14.27
C GLY A 388 -12.96 0.95 -14.92
N ASP A 389 -13.22 0.73 -16.22
CA ASP A 389 -14.35 1.37 -16.90
C ASP A 389 -15.71 0.72 -16.55
N ASP A 390 -16.77 1.53 -16.56
CA ASP A 390 -18.17 1.10 -16.58
C ASP A 390 -18.65 0.89 -18.03
N ILE A 391 -19.24 -0.26 -18.30
CA ILE A 391 -19.61 -0.71 -19.64
C ILE A 391 -21.10 -1.06 -19.66
N ASP A 392 -21.90 -0.25 -20.34
CA ASP A 392 -23.35 -0.37 -20.36
C ASP A 392 -23.88 -1.12 -21.59
N GLY A 393 -25.06 -1.74 -21.44
CA GLY A 393 -25.81 -2.27 -22.58
C GLY A 393 -25.24 -3.56 -23.16
N VAL A 394 -24.53 -4.36 -22.35
CA VAL A 394 -23.80 -5.54 -22.83
C VAL A 394 -24.71 -6.77 -22.83
N ALA A 395 -25.17 -7.21 -24.00
CA ALA A 395 -25.91 -8.48 -24.13
C ALA A 395 -24.96 -9.68 -24.11
N THR A 396 -23.82 -9.55 -24.77
CA THR A 396 -22.72 -10.51 -24.81
C THR A 396 -21.43 -9.76 -24.55
N MET A 397 -20.67 -10.21 -23.56
CA MET A 397 -19.34 -9.69 -23.23
C MET A 397 -18.31 -10.40 -24.09
N THR A 398 -17.42 -9.64 -24.72
CA THR A 398 -16.26 -10.17 -25.46
C THR A 398 -15.00 -9.50 -24.93
N MET A 399 -14.05 -10.29 -24.42
CA MET A 399 -12.83 -9.81 -23.79
C MET A 399 -11.59 -10.38 -24.49
N PRO A 400 -11.06 -9.69 -25.51
CA PRO A 400 -9.76 -10.03 -26.06
C PRO A 400 -8.65 -9.81 -25.01
N VAL A 401 -7.75 -10.79 -24.90
CA VAL A 401 -6.60 -10.76 -24.01
C VAL A 401 -5.33 -11.14 -24.76
N THR A 402 -4.25 -10.42 -24.49
CA THR A 402 -2.88 -10.75 -24.86
C THR A 402 -2.02 -10.83 -23.60
N ILE A 403 -1.29 -11.93 -23.43
CA ILE A 403 -0.40 -12.14 -22.28
C ILE A 403 1.02 -12.30 -22.79
N THR A 404 1.95 -11.53 -22.22
CA THR A 404 3.39 -11.62 -22.52
C THR A 404 4.15 -12.18 -21.32
N GLY A 405 5.12 -13.07 -21.55
CA GLY A 405 5.96 -13.66 -20.49
C GLY A 405 5.27 -14.72 -19.62
N GLY A 406 4.06 -15.16 -19.98
CA GLY A 406 3.23 -16.05 -19.16
C GLY A 406 3.37 -17.55 -19.43
N THR A 407 4.18 -17.98 -20.40
CA THR A 407 4.22 -19.40 -20.87
C THR A 407 4.47 -20.38 -19.71
N GLY A 408 3.64 -21.43 -19.63
CA GLY A 408 3.71 -22.45 -18.58
C GLY A 408 2.86 -22.14 -17.33
N ASN A 409 2.29 -20.94 -17.25
CA ASN A 409 1.29 -20.55 -16.25
C ASN A 409 -0.13 -20.70 -16.80
N PHE A 410 -1.13 -20.35 -16.01
CA PHE A 410 -2.54 -20.37 -16.40
C PHE A 410 -3.15 -18.97 -16.22
N VAL A 411 -4.03 -18.60 -17.14
CA VAL A 411 -4.89 -17.41 -17.01
C VAL A 411 -6.29 -17.84 -16.61
N GLN A 412 -6.87 -17.10 -15.66
CA GLN A 412 -8.19 -17.33 -15.12
C GLN A 412 -9.08 -16.12 -15.35
N LEU A 413 -10.29 -16.34 -15.86
CA LEU A 413 -11.36 -15.35 -15.90
C LEU A 413 -12.25 -15.51 -14.67
N TRP A 414 -12.40 -14.44 -13.90
CA TRP A 414 -13.26 -14.37 -12.73
C TRP A 414 -14.44 -13.42 -12.99
N ARG A 415 -15.64 -13.81 -12.53
CA ARG A 415 -16.85 -12.99 -12.52
C ARG A 415 -17.48 -13.02 -11.15
N ASP A 416 -17.69 -11.85 -10.55
CA ASP A 416 -18.32 -11.69 -9.23
C ASP A 416 -17.69 -12.62 -8.17
N GLY A 417 -16.36 -12.62 -8.08
CA GLY A 417 -15.60 -13.47 -7.14
C GLY A 417 -15.63 -14.97 -7.46
N ARG A 418 -16.12 -15.39 -8.64
CA ARG A 418 -16.19 -16.81 -9.04
C ARG A 418 -15.41 -17.07 -10.31
N LEU A 419 -14.59 -18.12 -10.28
CA LEU A 419 -13.86 -18.61 -11.45
C LEU A 419 -14.86 -19.10 -12.52
N LEU A 420 -14.75 -18.53 -13.73
CA LEU A 420 -15.50 -18.96 -14.90
C LEU A 420 -14.72 -19.93 -15.77
N GLU A 421 -13.47 -19.58 -16.07
CA GLU A 421 -12.63 -20.32 -17.01
C GLU A 421 -11.16 -20.22 -16.63
N GLU A 422 -10.40 -21.28 -16.88
CA GLU A 422 -8.95 -21.37 -16.68
C GLU A 422 -8.30 -21.99 -17.92
N ILE A 423 -7.27 -21.34 -18.46
CA ILE A 423 -6.59 -21.76 -19.69
C ILE A 423 -5.08 -21.74 -19.50
N GLU A 424 -4.40 -22.78 -19.99
CA GLU A 424 -2.94 -22.87 -20.02
C GLU A 424 -2.35 -21.90 -21.05
N ILE A 425 -1.35 -21.11 -20.63
CA ILE A 425 -0.63 -20.18 -21.48
C ILE A 425 0.48 -20.96 -22.19
N THR A 426 0.30 -21.19 -23.49
CA THR A 426 1.14 -22.12 -24.29
C THR A 426 2.06 -21.44 -25.31
N SER A 427 2.02 -20.12 -25.41
CA SER A 427 2.82 -19.33 -26.36
C SER A 427 3.16 -17.95 -25.79
N ASP A 428 4.05 -17.22 -26.46
CA ASP A 428 4.44 -15.86 -26.07
C ASP A 428 4.63 -14.99 -27.34
N PRO A 429 3.77 -13.96 -27.58
CA PRO A 429 2.59 -13.63 -26.78
C PRO A 429 1.50 -14.70 -26.92
N PHE A 430 0.79 -14.98 -25.83
CA PHE A 430 -0.44 -15.78 -25.84
C PHE A 430 -1.63 -14.87 -26.10
N THR A 431 -2.55 -15.29 -26.96
CA THR A 431 -3.78 -14.54 -27.24
C THR A 431 -5.00 -15.44 -27.03
N HIS A 432 -6.04 -14.86 -26.45
CA HIS A 432 -7.33 -15.51 -26.27
C HIS A 432 -8.46 -14.48 -26.33
N THR A 433 -9.69 -14.94 -26.50
CA THR A 433 -10.87 -14.05 -26.43
C THR A 433 -11.93 -14.78 -25.63
N TYR A 434 -12.24 -14.24 -24.46
CA TYR A 434 -13.32 -14.74 -23.63
C TYR A 434 -14.66 -14.22 -24.13
N GLU A 435 -15.70 -15.04 -23.99
CA GLU A 435 -17.08 -14.67 -24.24
C GLU A 435 -17.95 -15.05 -23.04
N ASP A 436 -18.88 -14.18 -22.64
CA ASP A 436 -19.84 -14.45 -21.56
C ASP A 436 -21.17 -13.74 -21.84
N VAL A 437 -22.24 -14.22 -21.22
CA VAL A 437 -23.56 -13.57 -21.24
C VAL A 437 -23.85 -13.06 -19.81
N PRO A 438 -23.57 -11.78 -19.52
CA PRO A 438 -23.68 -11.23 -18.15
C PRO A 438 -25.10 -11.31 -17.57
N GLY A 439 -26.12 -11.35 -18.44
CA GLY A 439 -27.53 -11.23 -18.06
C GLY A 439 -27.89 -9.79 -17.70
N ALA A 440 -29.01 -9.59 -17.02
CA ALA A 440 -29.51 -8.25 -16.66
C ALA A 440 -28.95 -7.68 -15.34
N ALA A 441 -27.95 -8.35 -14.74
CA ALA A 441 -27.33 -7.91 -13.51
C ALA A 441 -26.03 -7.16 -13.81
N ASP A 442 -25.65 -6.26 -12.92
CA ASP A 442 -24.31 -5.67 -12.90
C ASP A 442 -23.30 -6.78 -12.56
N ARG A 443 -22.22 -6.82 -13.33
CA ARG A 443 -21.15 -7.81 -13.22
C ARG A 443 -19.82 -7.12 -13.06
N ARG A 444 -18.90 -7.75 -12.32
CA ARG A 444 -17.50 -7.39 -12.32
C ARG A 444 -16.66 -8.54 -12.85
N TYR A 445 -15.71 -8.23 -13.74
CA TYR A 445 -14.79 -9.20 -14.32
C TYR A 445 -13.34 -8.83 -14.01
N ARG A 446 -12.50 -9.81 -13.70
CA ARG A 446 -11.04 -9.63 -13.61
C ARG A 446 -10.31 -10.84 -14.18
N LEU A 447 -9.03 -10.65 -14.46
CA LEU A 447 -8.12 -11.74 -14.79
C LEU A 447 -7.13 -11.97 -13.65
N GLU A 448 -6.83 -13.25 -13.42
CA GLU A 448 -5.75 -13.68 -12.54
C GLU A 448 -4.82 -14.61 -13.32
N LEU A 449 -3.50 -14.49 -13.12
CA LEU A 449 -2.55 -15.49 -13.59
C LEU A 449 -2.04 -16.28 -12.40
N ILE A 450 -1.97 -17.60 -12.56
CA ILE A 450 -1.49 -18.52 -11.54
C ILE A 450 -0.40 -19.44 -12.10
N THR A 451 0.52 -19.86 -11.24
CA THR A 451 1.51 -20.90 -11.53
C THR A 451 0.85 -22.28 -11.66
N ASP A 452 1.59 -23.28 -12.13
CA ASP A 452 1.14 -24.68 -12.16
C ASP A 452 0.85 -25.27 -10.76
N ALA A 453 1.48 -24.71 -9.72
CA ALA A 453 1.20 -25.00 -8.32
C ALA A 453 -0.12 -24.40 -7.83
N GLY A 454 -0.69 -23.41 -8.54
CA GLY A 454 -1.92 -22.72 -8.18
C GLY A 454 -1.73 -21.39 -7.45
N ASN A 455 -0.49 -20.92 -7.31
CA ASN A 455 -0.18 -19.66 -6.65
C ASN A 455 -0.33 -18.48 -7.62
N ARG A 456 -0.95 -17.38 -7.20
CA ARG A 456 -1.16 -16.16 -7.98
C ARG A 456 0.14 -15.44 -8.27
N ILE A 457 0.26 -14.90 -9.47
CA ILE A 457 1.41 -14.09 -9.92
C ILE A 457 0.97 -12.76 -10.53
N VAL A 458 -0.25 -12.65 -11.06
CA VAL A 458 -0.82 -11.39 -11.53
C VAL A 458 -2.30 -11.32 -11.15
N VAL A 459 -2.76 -10.17 -10.68
CA VAL A 459 -4.18 -9.88 -10.43
C VAL A 459 -4.51 -8.53 -11.06
N THR A 460 -5.49 -8.49 -11.96
CA THR A 460 -6.03 -7.22 -12.48
C THR A 460 -7.12 -6.69 -11.55
N SER A 461 -7.30 -5.36 -11.51
CA SER A 461 -8.57 -4.78 -11.07
C SER A 461 -9.73 -5.16 -12.02
N HIS A 462 -10.95 -4.73 -11.69
CA HIS A 462 -12.14 -5.16 -12.40
C HIS A 462 -12.53 -4.28 -13.59
N PHE A 463 -13.23 -4.89 -14.55
CA PHE A 463 -14.17 -4.23 -15.45
C PHE A 463 -15.57 -4.28 -14.86
N PHE A 464 -16.35 -3.21 -14.97
CA PHE A 464 -17.74 -3.18 -14.49
C PHE A 464 -18.71 -3.20 -15.67
N VAL A 465 -19.50 -4.25 -15.79
CA VAL A 465 -20.39 -4.48 -16.94
C VAL A 465 -21.84 -4.47 -16.48
N ARG A 466 -22.64 -3.53 -17.00
CA ARG A 466 -24.10 -3.52 -16.84
C ARG A 466 -24.72 -4.24 -18.03
N GLY A 467 -25.08 -5.50 -17.80
CA GLY A 467 -25.61 -6.34 -18.86
C GLY A 467 -27.08 -6.07 -19.16
N VAL A 468 -27.52 -6.45 -20.36
CA VAL A 468 -28.93 -6.48 -20.76
C VAL A 468 -29.36 -7.92 -21.04
N ALA A 469 -30.63 -8.24 -20.77
CA ALA A 469 -31.15 -9.54 -21.15
C ALA A 469 -31.00 -9.72 -22.67
N ALA A 470 -30.43 -10.84 -23.11
CA ALA A 470 -30.38 -11.18 -24.52
C ALA A 470 -31.81 -11.15 -25.06
N GLU A 471 -32.06 -10.37 -26.12
CA GLU A 471 -33.39 -10.29 -26.74
C GLU A 471 -33.81 -11.70 -27.16
N GLY A 472 -34.78 -12.26 -26.43
CA GLY A 472 -35.44 -13.49 -26.81
C GLY A 472 -36.16 -13.25 -28.13
N GLY A 473 -35.58 -13.71 -29.23
CA GLY A 473 -36.27 -13.83 -30.50
C GLY A 473 -37.62 -14.49 -30.26
N CYS A 474 -38.69 -13.72 -30.41
CA CYS A 474 -40.06 -14.17 -30.31
C CYS A 474 -40.32 -15.18 -31.43
N CYS A 475 -40.01 -16.46 -31.20
CA CYS A 475 -40.49 -17.56 -32.03
C CYS A 475 -41.78 -18.10 -31.41
N SER A 476 -42.86 -17.78 -32.08
CA SER A 476 -44.23 -18.25 -31.88
C SER A 476 -44.33 -19.76 -31.59
N THR A 477 -45.13 -20.06 -30.58
CA THR A 477 -45.78 -21.33 -30.24
C THR A 477 -45.81 -22.42 -31.32
N ALA A 478 -45.26 -23.59 -30.99
CA ALA A 478 -45.80 -24.87 -31.44
C ALA A 478 -45.70 -25.90 -30.30
N SER A 479 -46.87 -26.33 -29.85
CA SER A 479 -47.11 -27.41 -28.90
C SER A 479 -46.51 -28.74 -29.34
N GLY A 480 -45.89 -29.49 -28.42
CA GLY A 480 -45.59 -30.90 -28.68
C GLY A 480 -44.70 -31.60 -27.64
N SER A 481 -45.36 -32.35 -26.76
CA SER A 481 -44.88 -33.56 -26.07
C SER A 481 -43.73 -33.45 -25.07
N ALA A 482 -44.07 -33.83 -23.83
CA ALA A 482 -43.13 -34.15 -22.76
C ALA A 482 -42.12 -35.22 -23.19
N ALA A 483 -40.84 -34.92 -23.02
CA ALA A 483 -39.76 -35.90 -22.95
C ALA A 483 -38.83 -35.50 -21.81
N THR A 484 -38.81 -36.33 -20.78
CA THR A 484 -37.91 -36.29 -19.63
C THR A 484 -36.47 -36.44 -20.12
N PHE A 485 -35.66 -35.38 -19.98
CA PHE A 485 -34.21 -35.48 -20.17
C PHE A 485 -33.52 -35.58 -18.81
N ALA A 486 -32.83 -36.72 -18.61
CA ALA A 486 -31.92 -36.95 -17.52
C ALA A 486 -30.64 -36.11 -17.71
N LEU A 487 -30.17 -35.48 -16.62
CA LEU A 487 -28.83 -34.88 -16.54
C LEU A 487 -27.75 -35.96 -16.76
N PRO A 488 -26.65 -35.65 -17.48
CA PRO A 488 -25.35 -36.21 -17.16
C PRO A 488 -24.59 -35.23 -16.26
N LEU A 489 -24.35 -35.65 -15.02
CA LEU A 489 -23.27 -35.14 -14.17
C LEU A 489 -21.94 -35.48 -14.87
N LEU A 490 -21.22 -34.47 -15.34
CA LEU A 490 -19.87 -34.61 -15.90
C LEU A 490 -18.91 -33.71 -15.10
N VAL A 491 -18.66 -34.12 -13.86
CA VAL A 491 -17.55 -33.62 -13.03
C VAL A 491 -16.54 -34.76 -12.92
N LEU A 492 -15.64 -34.91 -13.91
CA LEU A 492 -14.36 -35.62 -13.77
C LEU A 492 -13.48 -35.44 -15.03
N GLY A 493 -12.86 -34.27 -15.18
CA GLY A 493 -11.97 -34.00 -16.33
C GLY A 493 -10.64 -33.33 -16.00
N ILE A 494 -10.60 -32.49 -14.96
CA ILE A 494 -9.49 -31.53 -14.80
C ILE A 494 -8.36 -32.06 -13.89
N LEU A 495 -8.65 -33.00 -12.97
CA LEU A 495 -7.62 -33.61 -12.09
C LEU A 495 -6.70 -34.63 -12.78
N LEU A 496 -7.05 -35.13 -13.97
CA LEU A 496 -6.27 -36.16 -14.67
C LEU A 496 -5.20 -35.58 -15.62
N ARG A 497 -5.29 -34.30 -16.01
CA ARG A 497 -4.21 -33.61 -16.74
C ARG A 497 -3.02 -33.26 -15.83
N ARG A 498 -3.28 -32.82 -14.59
CA ARG A 498 -2.22 -32.56 -13.57
C ARG A 498 -1.33 -33.78 -13.30
N ARG A 499 -1.87 -35.01 -13.30
CA ARG A 499 -1.07 -36.24 -13.07
C ARG A 499 -0.21 -36.66 -14.27
N ARG A 500 -0.62 -36.39 -15.50
CA ARG A 500 0.12 -36.82 -16.70
C ARG A 500 1.36 -35.97 -16.97
N TYR A 501 1.36 -34.70 -16.59
CA TYR A 501 2.51 -33.81 -16.77
C TYR A 501 3.62 -34.08 -15.73
N ILE A 502 3.25 -34.30 -14.46
CA ILE A 502 4.20 -34.65 -13.37
C ILE A 502 4.91 -35.98 -13.64
N LEU A 503 4.20 -37.00 -14.16
CA LEU A 503 4.80 -38.30 -14.50
C LEU A 503 5.70 -38.27 -15.74
N SER A 504 5.54 -37.27 -16.61
CA SER A 504 6.38 -37.09 -17.81
C SER A 504 7.76 -36.50 -17.48
N ARG A 505 7.85 -35.56 -16.53
CA ARG A 505 9.14 -34.97 -16.10
C ARG A 505 9.95 -35.86 -15.14
N MET A 506 9.31 -36.68 -14.30
CA MET A 506 10.04 -37.65 -13.45
C MET A 506 10.75 -38.75 -14.25
N ARG A 507 10.31 -39.02 -15.49
CA ARG A 507 10.96 -39.99 -16.39
C ARG A 507 12.13 -39.42 -17.20
N SER A 508 12.31 -38.11 -17.30
CA SER A 508 13.48 -37.51 -17.97
C SER A 508 14.62 -37.14 -17.02
N ALA A 509 14.35 -37.08 -15.71
CA ALA A 509 15.38 -36.83 -14.68
C ALA A 509 16.10 -38.11 -14.20
N SER A 510 15.65 -39.30 -14.63
CA SER A 510 16.20 -40.60 -14.19
C SER A 510 17.20 -41.23 -15.18
N SER A 511 17.60 -40.54 -16.26
CA SER A 511 18.61 -41.02 -17.21
C SER A 511 20.01 -40.37 -17.10
N PHE A 512 20.25 -39.55 -16.08
CA PHE A 512 21.59 -39.07 -15.72
C PHE A 512 21.93 -39.54 -14.31
N LEU A 513 22.13 -40.85 -14.13
CA LEU A 513 22.80 -41.51 -12.98
C LEU A 513 22.81 -43.04 -13.23
N SER A 514 23.45 -43.45 -14.32
CA SER A 514 24.04 -44.80 -14.52
C SER A 514 24.68 -44.87 -15.89
N GLY A 515 26.01 -44.74 -15.91
CA GLY A 515 26.87 -44.74 -17.09
C GLY A 515 28.23 -44.16 -16.74
#